data_AF-A0AAU9IRI9-F1
#
_entry.id   AF-A0AAU9IRI9-F1
#
_cell.length_a   1.000
_cell.length_b   1.000
_cell.length_c   1.000
_cell.angle_alpha   90.00
_cell.angle_beta   90.00
_cell.angle_gamma   90.00
#
_symmetry.space_group_name_H-M   'P 1'
#
loop_
_entity.id
_entity.type
_entity.pdbx_description
1 polymer ?
#
loop_
_entity_poly.entity_id
_entity_poly.type
_entity_poly.pdbx_seq_one_letter_code
_entity_poly.pdbx_strand_id
1 'polypeptide(L)'
;MSEEEIIPFVSNFPEMLVAKLWDDPEPIKIIGPLVAEAFKSLDLAMHEEDSKPRAIISELLLHTYVFGKKQMTLTDSQISVLMHIVFDIIKRPAISSDFNIEKDRDYLRNSLVPHCSGYSPVFNLLELQKILDYLDLTYFAHYNMLKFLFTIKRDQKNIVIQPDIDLPLPKPAHSEGVLRVIKPPEKSEEIPEGAEENKETKESLKDKLLNSLDESVRVKLLEKINEAKENMIKQVEQRDKNLKQKLEEIEKEMKKKRRK
;
A
#
# COMPACT_ATOMS: atom_id res chain seq x y z
N MET A 1 -13.38 -1.01 -40.80
CA MET A 1 -13.36 -2.24 -39.97
C MET A 1 -11.93 -2.72 -40.00
N SER A 2 -11.17 -2.33 -38.99
CA SER A 2 -9.78 -2.70 -38.81
C SER A 2 -9.74 -4.04 -38.07
N GLU A 3 -9.10 -5.02 -38.67
CA GLU A 3 -8.80 -6.32 -38.07
C GLU A 3 -7.91 -6.09 -36.85
N GLU A 4 -8.44 -6.36 -35.66
CA GLU A 4 -7.65 -6.43 -34.44
C GLU A 4 -6.76 -7.67 -34.54
N GLU A 5 -5.46 -7.45 -34.70
CA GLU A 5 -4.44 -8.48 -34.54
C GLU A 5 -4.57 -9.08 -33.14
N ILE A 6 -5.07 -10.31 -33.07
CA ILE A 6 -5.05 -11.13 -31.86
C ILE A 6 -3.58 -11.45 -31.60
N ILE A 7 -2.94 -10.64 -30.75
CA ILE A 7 -1.57 -10.87 -30.29
C ILE A 7 -1.53 -12.24 -29.60
N PRO A 8 -0.62 -13.16 -29.99
CA PRO A 8 -0.53 -14.47 -29.38
C PRO A 8 -0.16 -14.33 -27.90
N PHE A 9 -1.04 -14.84 -27.05
CA PHE A 9 -0.97 -14.79 -25.59
C PHE A 9 0.16 -15.73 -25.10
N VAL A 10 1.38 -15.22 -25.00
CA VAL A 10 2.48 -15.98 -24.36
C VAL A 10 2.35 -15.77 -22.85
N SER A 11 1.75 -16.74 -22.15
CA SER A 11 1.59 -16.63 -20.70
C SER A 11 2.96 -16.63 -20.02
N ASN A 12 3.26 -15.56 -19.28
CA ASN A 12 4.48 -15.48 -18.45
C ASN A 12 4.46 -16.49 -17.28
N PHE A 13 3.31 -17.09 -17.00
CA PHE A 13 3.13 -18.15 -16.01
C PHE A 13 2.70 -19.42 -16.74
N PRO A 14 3.56 -20.44 -16.84
CA PRO A 14 3.18 -21.77 -17.31
C PRO A 14 2.38 -22.52 -16.23
N GLU A 15 1.39 -23.32 -16.64
CA GLU A 15 0.60 -24.14 -15.71
C GLU A 15 1.48 -25.08 -14.86
N MET A 16 2.55 -25.63 -15.46
CA MET A 16 3.54 -26.43 -14.74
C MET A 16 4.25 -25.70 -13.59
N LEU A 17 4.38 -24.37 -13.69
CA LEU A 17 4.96 -23.55 -12.63
C LEU A 17 3.97 -23.36 -11.49
N VAL A 18 2.69 -23.15 -11.82
CA VAL A 18 1.60 -23.02 -10.86
C VAL A 18 1.43 -24.29 -10.01
N ALA A 19 1.53 -25.46 -10.63
CA ALA A 19 1.48 -26.74 -9.92
C ALA A 19 2.62 -26.85 -8.89
N LYS A 20 3.85 -26.46 -9.27
CA LYS A 20 5.02 -26.50 -8.39
C LYS A 20 4.92 -25.56 -7.18
N LEU A 21 4.17 -24.46 -7.28
CA LEU A 21 4.01 -23.50 -6.17
C LEU A 21 3.30 -24.09 -4.95
N TRP A 22 2.49 -25.14 -5.11
CA TRP A 22 1.79 -25.76 -3.99
C TRP A 22 2.70 -26.64 -3.13
N ASP A 23 3.59 -27.37 -3.81
CA ASP A 23 4.39 -28.43 -3.21
C ASP A 23 5.75 -27.92 -2.70
N ASP A 24 6.16 -26.71 -3.11
CA ASP A 24 7.41 -26.11 -2.70
C ASP A 24 7.32 -25.48 -1.29
N PRO A 25 8.26 -25.76 -0.38
CA PRO A 25 8.29 -25.16 0.96
C PRO A 25 8.58 -23.64 0.93
N GLU A 26 9.17 -23.13 -0.16
CA GLU A 26 9.56 -21.73 -0.34
C GLU A 26 9.13 -21.21 -1.73
N PRO A 27 7.81 -21.06 -1.98
CA PRO A 27 7.27 -20.69 -3.30
C PRO A 27 7.75 -19.31 -3.78
N ILE A 28 8.20 -18.45 -2.86
CA ILE A 28 8.83 -17.16 -3.18
C ILE A 28 10.12 -17.35 -4.00
N LYS A 29 10.86 -18.45 -3.81
CA LYS A 29 12.08 -18.74 -4.61
C LYS A 29 11.77 -19.08 -6.07
N ILE A 30 10.54 -19.52 -6.36
CA ILE A 30 10.07 -19.79 -7.73
C ILE A 30 9.60 -18.48 -8.39
N ILE A 31 8.82 -17.66 -7.68
CA ILE A 31 8.24 -16.42 -8.21
C ILE A 31 9.28 -15.31 -8.32
N GLY A 32 10.17 -15.18 -7.34
CA GLY A 32 11.14 -14.10 -7.23
C GLY A 32 12.00 -13.89 -8.49
N PRO A 33 12.61 -14.95 -9.07
CA PRO A 33 13.36 -14.83 -10.32
C PRO A 33 12.54 -14.33 -11.51
N LEU A 34 11.28 -14.77 -11.64
CA LEU A 34 10.37 -14.33 -12.71
C LEU A 34 10.07 -12.84 -12.59
N VAL A 35 9.79 -12.38 -11.38
CA VAL A 35 9.57 -10.96 -11.08
C VAL A 35 10.86 -10.16 -11.34
N ALA A 36 12.01 -10.66 -10.92
CA ALA A 36 13.29 -9.99 -11.16
C ALA A 36 13.60 -9.83 -12.66
N GLU A 37 13.34 -10.85 -13.46
CA GLU A 37 13.55 -10.80 -14.90
C GLU A 37 12.62 -9.80 -15.59
N ALA A 38 11.32 -9.84 -15.27
CA ALA A 38 10.33 -8.97 -15.91
C ALA A 38 10.50 -7.49 -15.55
N PHE A 39 11.10 -7.19 -14.39
CA PHE A 39 11.35 -5.84 -13.90
C PHE A 39 12.83 -5.43 -14.07
N LYS A 40 13.63 -6.22 -14.78
CA LYS A 40 15.05 -5.92 -15.04
C LYS A 40 15.27 -4.57 -15.75
N SER A 41 14.33 -4.12 -16.57
CA SER A 41 14.40 -2.81 -17.22
C SER A 41 14.27 -1.64 -16.23
N LEU A 42 13.72 -1.88 -15.05
CA LEU A 42 13.61 -0.90 -13.97
C LEU A 42 14.88 -0.84 -13.11
N ASP A 43 15.74 -1.86 -13.13
CA ASP A 43 17.00 -1.92 -12.36
C ASP A 43 18.03 -0.83 -12.73
N LEU A 44 17.92 -0.16 -13.90
CA LEU A 44 18.76 1.01 -14.22
C LEU A 44 18.43 2.26 -13.38
N ALA A 45 17.29 2.28 -12.69
CA ALA A 45 16.82 3.41 -11.88
C ALA A 45 16.79 3.10 -10.37
N MET A 46 17.30 1.95 -9.96
CA MET A 46 16.93 1.28 -8.73
C MET A 46 18.22 0.76 -8.04
N HIS A 47 18.45 1.14 -6.76
CA HIS A 47 19.58 0.70 -5.91
C HIS A 47 19.11 -0.17 -4.72
N GLU A 48 19.95 -1.11 -4.23
CA GLU A 48 19.91 -2.02 -3.03
C GLU A 48 18.60 -2.16 -2.19
N GLU A 49 17.87 -1.08 -1.93
CA GLU A 49 16.49 -1.10 -1.44
C GLU A 49 15.43 -1.64 -2.43
N ASP A 50 15.78 -1.90 -3.70
CA ASP A 50 14.84 -2.44 -4.73
C ASP A 50 14.52 -3.93 -4.59
N SER A 51 15.07 -4.57 -3.55
CA SER A 51 14.49 -5.80 -3.06
C SER A 51 13.03 -5.58 -2.63
N LYS A 52 12.64 -4.37 -2.19
CA LYS A 52 11.31 -4.11 -1.62
C LYS A 52 10.19 -4.18 -2.65
N PRO A 53 10.21 -3.47 -3.80
CA PRO A 53 9.14 -3.59 -4.80
C PRO A 53 9.02 -5.02 -5.34
N ARG A 54 10.16 -5.67 -5.63
CA ARG A 54 10.18 -7.06 -6.10
C ARG A 54 9.60 -8.03 -5.08
N ALA A 55 9.92 -7.87 -3.79
CA ALA A 55 9.35 -8.68 -2.72
C ALA A 55 7.83 -8.46 -2.60
N ILE A 56 7.38 -7.21 -2.62
CA ILE A 56 5.95 -6.86 -2.53
C ILE A 56 5.17 -7.47 -3.70
N ILE A 57 5.68 -7.38 -4.93
CA ILE A 57 5.04 -7.99 -6.10
C ILE A 57 5.01 -9.51 -5.98
N SER A 58 6.14 -10.12 -5.58
CA SER A 58 6.22 -11.58 -5.41
C SER A 58 5.23 -12.07 -4.35
N GLU A 59 5.10 -11.33 -3.25
CA GLU A 59 4.15 -11.63 -2.17
C GLU A 59 2.70 -11.45 -2.63
N LEU A 60 2.39 -10.39 -3.39
CA LEU A 60 1.06 -10.18 -3.99
C LEU A 60 0.69 -11.32 -4.95
N LEU A 61 1.62 -11.78 -5.79
CA LEU A 61 1.41 -12.92 -6.69
C LEU A 61 1.17 -14.22 -5.90
N LEU A 62 1.91 -14.43 -4.81
CA LEU A 62 1.70 -15.58 -3.93
C LEU A 62 0.34 -15.51 -3.23
N HIS A 63 -0.08 -14.34 -2.77
CA HIS A 63 -1.42 -14.16 -2.20
C HIS A 63 -2.51 -14.40 -3.25
N THR A 64 -2.30 -13.97 -4.49
CA THR A 64 -3.21 -14.21 -5.62
C THR A 64 -3.34 -15.71 -5.90
N TYR A 65 -2.22 -16.43 -5.89
CA TYR A 65 -2.18 -17.87 -6.02
C TYR A 65 -2.97 -18.56 -4.89
N VAL A 66 -2.71 -18.18 -3.63
CA VAL A 66 -3.39 -18.74 -2.45
C VAL A 66 -4.90 -18.45 -2.50
N PHE A 67 -5.28 -17.25 -2.94
CA PHE A 67 -6.67 -16.87 -3.14
C PHE A 67 -7.35 -17.78 -4.17
N GLY A 68 -6.75 -17.93 -5.35
CA GLY A 68 -7.26 -18.79 -6.42
C GLY A 68 -7.39 -20.25 -5.98
N LYS A 69 -6.36 -20.80 -5.31
CA LYS A 69 -6.32 -22.21 -4.91
C LYS A 69 -7.21 -22.52 -3.70
N LYS A 70 -7.13 -21.74 -2.62
CA LYS A 70 -7.81 -22.03 -1.35
C LYS A 70 -9.21 -21.44 -1.25
N GLN A 71 -9.44 -20.24 -1.77
CA GLN A 71 -10.73 -19.55 -1.58
C GLN A 71 -11.69 -19.78 -2.74
N MET A 72 -11.16 -19.84 -3.96
CA MET A 72 -11.97 -20.01 -5.17
C MET A 72 -11.94 -21.42 -5.75
N THR A 73 -11.02 -22.28 -5.28
CA THR A 73 -10.85 -23.67 -5.78
C THR A 73 -10.67 -23.75 -7.29
N LEU A 74 -9.93 -22.79 -7.86
CA LEU A 74 -9.64 -22.74 -9.30
C LEU A 74 -8.69 -23.85 -9.73
N THR A 75 -8.81 -24.26 -10.99
CA THR A 75 -7.86 -25.15 -11.66
C THR A 75 -6.51 -24.46 -11.87
N ASP A 76 -5.44 -25.23 -12.07
CA ASP A 76 -4.10 -24.66 -12.22
C ASP A 76 -4.00 -23.79 -13.49
N SER A 77 -4.64 -24.19 -14.58
CA SER A 77 -4.81 -23.36 -15.78
C SER A 77 -5.49 -22.01 -15.50
N GLN A 78 -6.61 -22.00 -14.76
CA GLN A 78 -7.30 -20.77 -14.36
C GLN A 78 -6.42 -19.87 -13.47
N ILE A 79 -5.70 -20.46 -12.51
CA ILE A 79 -4.77 -19.72 -11.64
C ILE A 79 -3.63 -19.13 -12.46
N SER A 80 -3.12 -19.87 -13.46
CA SER A 80 -2.07 -19.40 -14.37
C SER A 80 -2.50 -18.14 -15.12
N VAL A 81 -3.73 -18.14 -15.65
CA VAL A 81 -4.32 -16.98 -16.33
C VAL A 81 -4.49 -15.82 -15.33
N LEU A 82 -5.04 -16.08 -14.14
CA LEU A 82 -5.23 -15.06 -13.12
C LEU A 82 -3.91 -14.39 -12.70
N MET A 83 -2.89 -15.19 -12.38
CA MET A 83 -1.57 -14.69 -12.00
C MET A 83 -0.94 -13.86 -13.12
N HIS A 84 -1.12 -14.28 -14.38
CA HIS A 84 -0.63 -13.52 -15.52
C HIS A 84 -1.31 -12.16 -15.66
N ILE A 85 -2.65 -12.10 -15.55
CA ILE A 85 -3.39 -10.84 -15.61
C ILE A 85 -2.96 -9.90 -14.48
N VAL A 86 -2.84 -10.43 -13.26
CA VAL A 86 -2.38 -9.66 -12.09
C VAL A 86 -0.94 -9.18 -12.26
N PHE A 87 -0.09 -9.98 -12.89
CA PHE A 87 1.28 -9.56 -13.17
C PHE A 87 1.33 -8.43 -14.21
N ASP A 88 0.54 -8.54 -15.28
CA ASP A 88 0.53 -7.57 -16.37
C ASP A 88 -0.05 -6.21 -15.93
N ILE A 89 -1.10 -6.19 -15.10
CA ILE A 89 -1.64 -4.94 -14.55
C ILE A 89 -0.66 -4.20 -13.64
N ILE A 90 0.24 -4.92 -12.96
CA ILE A 90 1.31 -4.30 -12.15
C ILE A 90 2.43 -3.81 -13.07
N LYS A 91 2.83 -4.67 -14.02
CA LYS A 91 3.98 -4.43 -14.90
C LYS A 91 3.76 -3.23 -15.82
N ARG A 92 2.56 -3.08 -16.39
CA ARG A 92 2.24 -2.01 -17.34
C ARG A 92 2.53 -0.59 -16.79
N PRO A 93 1.91 -0.13 -15.68
CA PRO A 93 2.15 1.20 -15.14
C PRO A 93 3.57 1.35 -14.57
N ALA A 94 4.18 0.26 -14.08
CA ALA A 94 5.57 0.27 -13.63
C ALA A 94 6.54 0.59 -14.76
N ILE A 95 6.37 0.00 -15.95
CA ILE A 95 7.24 0.25 -17.11
C ILE A 95 6.96 1.63 -17.73
N SER A 96 5.69 2.00 -17.89
CA SER A 96 5.33 3.27 -18.53
C SER A 96 5.50 4.49 -17.62
N SER A 97 5.61 4.29 -16.31
CA SER A 97 5.53 5.34 -15.28
C SER A 97 4.23 6.16 -15.32
N ASP A 98 3.19 5.72 -16.05
CA ASP A 98 1.86 6.35 -16.11
C ASP A 98 0.90 5.65 -15.14
N PHE A 99 0.97 6.02 -13.86
CA PHE A 99 0.09 5.48 -12.82
C PHE A 99 -1.23 6.25 -12.74
N ASN A 100 -2.29 5.65 -13.27
CA ASN A 100 -3.67 6.10 -13.17
C ASN A 100 -4.60 4.92 -12.80
N ILE A 101 -5.24 5.03 -11.63
CA ILE A 101 -6.07 3.96 -11.07
C ILE A 101 -7.29 3.63 -11.94
N GLU A 102 -7.92 4.63 -12.57
CA GLU A 102 -9.10 4.45 -13.41
C GLU A 102 -8.73 3.71 -14.70
N LYS A 103 -7.66 4.16 -15.36
CA LYS A 103 -7.14 3.50 -16.58
C LYS A 103 -6.73 2.05 -16.33
N ASP A 104 -6.12 1.77 -15.18
CA ASP A 104 -5.67 0.43 -14.84
C ASP A 104 -6.84 -0.48 -14.43
N ARG A 105 -7.88 0.06 -13.78
CA ARG A 105 -9.13 -0.67 -13.53
C ARG A 105 -9.86 -1.03 -14.83
N ASP A 106 -9.92 -0.10 -15.77
CA ASP A 106 -10.53 -0.36 -17.07
C ASP A 106 -9.73 -1.40 -17.86
N TYR A 107 -8.40 -1.33 -17.78
CA TYR A 107 -7.53 -2.35 -18.36
C TYR A 107 -7.74 -3.73 -17.75
N LEU A 108 -7.86 -3.82 -16.41
CA LEU A 108 -8.17 -5.08 -15.74
C LEU A 108 -9.45 -5.71 -16.27
N ARG A 109 -10.52 -4.90 -16.35
CA ARG A 109 -11.83 -5.34 -16.86
C ARG A 109 -11.70 -5.82 -18.30
N ASN A 110 -11.06 -5.04 -19.16
CA ASN A 110 -10.84 -5.39 -20.56
C ASN A 110 -9.97 -6.64 -20.74
N SER A 111 -9.05 -6.90 -19.82
CA SER A 111 -8.21 -8.10 -19.83
C SER A 111 -8.97 -9.33 -19.34
N LEU A 112 -9.93 -9.18 -18.41
CA LEU A 112 -10.71 -10.30 -17.87
C LEU A 112 -11.91 -10.69 -18.75
N VAL A 113 -12.55 -9.74 -19.43
CA VAL A 113 -13.76 -9.99 -20.25
C VAL A 113 -13.58 -11.12 -21.29
N PRO A 114 -12.47 -11.20 -22.04
CA PRO A 114 -12.21 -12.29 -22.99
C PRO A 114 -12.14 -13.66 -22.31
N HIS A 115 -11.76 -13.72 -21.04
CA HIS A 115 -11.67 -14.97 -20.28
C HIS A 115 -13.01 -15.39 -19.66
N CYS A 116 -14.03 -14.52 -19.70
CA CYS A 116 -15.38 -14.82 -19.25
C CYS A 116 -16.38 -15.02 -20.40
N SER A 117 -15.98 -14.68 -21.63
CA SER A 117 -16.87 -14.67 -22.80
C SER A 117 -16.29 -15.58 -23.89
N GLY A 118 -17.09 -16.50 -24.43
CA GLY A 118 -16.67 -17.38 -25.53
C GLY A 118 -17.20 -18.80 -25.45
N TYR A 119 -16.71 -19.67 -26.34
CA TYR A 119 -17.08 -21.09 -26.42
C TYR A 119 -16.56 -21.94 -25.26
N SER A 120 -15.50 -21.48 -24.58
CA SER A 120 -14.93 -22.12 -23.39
C SER A 120 -14.42 -21.04 -22.43
N PRO A 121 -15.31 -20.44 -21.61
CA PRO A 121 -14.91 -19.41 -20.66
C PRO A 121 -13.98 -20.00 -19.60
N VAL A 122 -12.89 -19.29 -19.30
CA VAL A 122 -11.93 -19.64 -18.25
C VAL A 122 -12.52 -19.33 -16.87
N PHE A 123 -13.24 -18.21 -16.72
CA PHE A 123 -13.88 -17.84 -15.47
C PHE A 123 -15.38 -17.68 -15.64
N ASN A 124 -16.14 -18.10 -14.63
CA ASN A 124 -17.57 -17.79 -14.56
C ASN A 124 -17.80 -16.37 -14.03
N LEU A 125 -19.02 -15.84 -14.17
CA LEU A 125 -19.35 -14.47 -13.75
C LEU A 125 -19.20 -14.24 -12.24
N LEU A 126 -19.47 -15.26 -11.42
CA LEU A 126 -19.32 -15.16 -9.97
C LEU A 126 -17.84 -15.14 -9.55
N GLU A 127 -17.01 -15.92 -10.23
CA GLU A 127 -15.55 -15.94 -10.08
C GLU A 127 -14.96 -14.61 -10.51
N LEU A 128 -15.41 -14.06 -11.64
CA LEU A 128 -14.99 -12.74 -12.09
C LEU A 128 -15.26 -11.67 -11.03
N GLN A 129 -16.46 -11.63 -10.47
CA GLN A 129 -16.80 -10.65 -9.44
C GLN A 129 -15.89 -10.81 -8.21
N LYS A 130 -15.66 -12.05 -7.76
CA LYS A 130 -14.75 -12.33 -6.62
C LYS A 130 -13.31 -11.90 -6.91
N ILE A 131 -12.83 -12.11 -8.15
CA ILE A 131 -11.49 -11.68 -8.58
C ILE A 131 -11.38 -10.16 -8.53
N LEU A 132 -12.39 -9.46 -9.05
CA LEU A 132 -12.42 -7.99 -9.03
C LEU A 132 -12.46 -7.45 -7.59
N ASP A 133 -13.33 -7.99 -6.74
CA ASP A 133 -13.43 -7.60 -5.32
C ASP A 133 -12.10 -7.85 -4.58
N TYR A 134 -11.47 -9.00 -4.85
CA TYR A 134 -10.16 -9.34 -4.28
C TYR A 134 -9.07 -8.34 -4.70
N LEU A 135 -8.99 -8.01 -5.99
CA LEU A 135 -8.00 -7.06 -6.49
C LEU A 135 -8.27 -5.64 -6.02
N ASP A 136 -9.53 -5.27 -5.83
CA ASP A 136 -9.90 -3.99 -5.23
C ASP A 136 -9.43 -3.87 -3.78
N LEU A 137 -9.57 -4.94 -2.99
CA LEU A 137 -9.14 -4.99 -1.58
C LEU A 137 -7.63 -5.16 -1.38
N THR A 138 -6.92 -5.69 -2.38
CA THR A 138 -5.48 -5.98 -2.30
C THR A 138 -4.66 -4.99 -3.11
N TYR A 139 -4.64 -5.13 -4.43
CA TYR A 139 -3.83 -4.30 -5.32
C TYR A 139 -4.29 -2.84 -5.33
N PHE A 140 -5.57 -2.57 -5.61
CA PHE A 140 -6.04 -1.18 -5.77
C PHE A 140 -6.15 -0.43 -4.44
N ALA A 141 -6.44 -1.12 -3.33
CA ALA A 141 -6.36 -0.53 -2.00
C ALA A 141 -4.97 0.04 -1.70
N HIS A 142 -3.91 -0.59 -2.23
CA HIS A 142 -2.51 -0.19 -2.04
C HIS A 142 -1.92 0.50 -3.29
N TYR A 143 -2.76 0.95 -4.22
CA TYR A 143 -2.31 1.51 -5.50
C TYR A 143 -1.36 2.70 -5.34
N ASN A 144 -1.65 3.61 -4.40
CA ASN A 144 -0.81 4.78 -4.12
C ASN A 144 0.57 4.39 -3.57
N MET A 145 0.64 3.33 -2.76
CA MET A 145 1.92 2.80 -2.26
C MET A 145 2.75 2.25 -3.41
N LEU A 146 2.13 1.47 -4.31
CA LEU A 146 2.81 0.92 -5.48
C LEU A 146 3.27 2.04 -6.41
N LYS A 147 2.42 3.02 -6.70
CA LYS A 147 2.78 4.24 -7.44
C LYS A 147 4.00 4.93 -6.84
N PHE A 148 4.04 5.12 -5.52
CA PHE A 148 5.17 5.74 -4.82
C PHE A 148 6.46 4.93 -5.01
N LEU A 149 6.38 3.60 -4.93
CA LEU A 149 7.54 2.71 -5.08
C LEU A 149 8.16 2.76 -6.49
N PHE A 150 7.35 2.95 -7.53
CA PHE A 150 7.83 2.95 -8.91
C PHE A 150 8.12 4.35 -9.48
N THR A 151 7.49 5.41 -8.97
CA THR A 151 7.65 6.76 -9.53
C THR A 151 8.70 7.60 -8.83
N ILE A 152 9.04 7.30 -7.57
CA ILE A 152 10.01 8.11 -6.85
C ILE A 152 11.42 7.69 -7.24
N LYS A 153 11.94 8.41 -8.23
CA LYS A 153 13.37 8.72 -8.29
C LYS A 153 13.69 9.46 -7.01
N ARG A 154 14.19 8.76 -5.99
CA ARG A 154 14.67 9.43 -4.78
C ARG A 154 15.84 10.29 -5.24
N ASP A 155 15.62 11.60 -5.29
CA ASP A 155 16.69 12.58 -5.35
C ASP A 155 17.51 12.40 -4.07
N GLN A 156 18.46 11.47 -4.10
CA GLN A 156 19.52 11.42 -3.13
C GLN A 156 20.33 12.68 -3.38
N LYS A 157 19.98 13.75 -2.67
CA LYS A 157 20.96 14.79 -2.36
C LYS A 157 22.05 14.09 -1.57
N ASN A 158 23.04 13.56 -2.28
CA ASN A 158 24.32 13.23 -1.71
C ASN A 158 24.85 14.53 -1.11
N ILE A 159 24.58 14.73 0.18
CA ILE A 159 25.23 15.77 0.94
C ILE A 159 26.65 15.25 1.11
N VAL A 160 27.48 15.47 0.08
CA VAL A 160 28.93 15.32 0.18
C VAL A 160 29.36 16.49 1.06
N ILE A 161 29.30 16.29 2.36
CA ILE A 161 30.06 17.13 3.29
C ILE A 161 31.51 16.76 2.98
N GLN A 162 32.17 17.54 2.12
CA GLN A 162 33.63 17.57 2.12
C GLN A 162 34.00 18.36 3.37
N PRO A 163 34.47 17.72 4.47
CA PRO A 163 35.07 18.50 5.54
C PRO A 163 36.31 19.16 4.94
N ASP A 164 36.34 20.48 4.89
CA ASP A 164 37.60 21.22 4.68
C ASP A 164 38.49 20.91 5.89
N ILE A 165 39.47 20.02 5.69
CA ILE A 165 40.36 19.53 6.76
C ILE A 165 41.35 20.64 7.20
N ASP A 166 41.40 21.76 6.50
CA ASP A 166 42.39 22.83 6.71
C ASP A 166 41.87 24.09 7.44
N LEU A 167 40.60 24.11 7.89
CA LEU A 167 40.17 25.19 8.80
C LEU A 167 40.46 24.79 10.26
N PRO A 168 41.26 25.57 11.01
CA PRO A 168 41.41 25.35 12.43
C PRO A 168 40.03 25.49 13.09
N LEU A 169 39.66 24.49 13.90
CA LEU A 169 38.45 24.47 14.72
C LEU A 169 38.23 25.86 15.35
N PRO A 170 37.06 26.50 15.14
CA PRO A 170 36.75 27.76 15.81
C PRO A 170 36.83 27.51 17.31
N LYS A 171 37.76 28.19 17.99
CA LYS A 171 37.89 28.09 19.44
C LYS A 171 36.53 28.46 20.05
N PRO A 172 35.99 27.65 20.98
CA PRO A 172 34.74 28.01 21.65
C PRO A 172 34.94 29.35 22.35
N ALA A 173 34.10 30.33 22.01
CA ALA A 173 34.10 31.61 22.70
C ALA A 173 33.76 31.35 24.17
N HIS A 174 34.72 31.64 25.06
CA HIS A 174 34.46 31.65 26.50
C HIS A 174 33.37 32.70 26.80
N SER A 175 32.22 32.21 27.24
CA SER A 175 31.17 32.86 28.04
C SER A 175 31.11 34.39 28.06
N GLU A 176 30.16 34.96 27.33
CA GLU A 176 29.34 36.05 27.86
C GLU A 176 27.87 35.71 27.58
N GLY A 177 27.10 35.54 28.66
CA GLY A 177 25.67 35.33 28.59
C GLY A 177 25.01 36.58 28.02
N VAL A 178 24.56 36.49 26.77
CA VAL A 178 23.67 37.49 26.18
C VAL A 178 22.42 36.77 25.69
N LEU A 179 21.33 36.97 26.41
CA LEU A 179 19.97 36.65 25.99
C LEU A 179 19.72 37.27 24.61
N ARG A 180 19.68 36.45 23.56
CA ARG A 180 19.13 36.87 22.27
C ARG A 180 17.63 36.57 22.25
N VAL A 181 16.87 37.65 22.37
CA VAL A 181 15.43 37.73 22.10
C VAL A 181 15.18 37.22 20.69
N ILE A 182 14.40 36.13 20.57
CA ILE A 182 13.90 35.63 19.28
C ILE A 182 12.79 36.57 18.83
N LYS A 183 13.03 37.35 17.77
CA LYS A 183 11.96 38.00 17.01
C LYS A 183 11.25 36.93 16.15
N PRO A 184 9.91 36.85 16.16
CA PRO A 184 9.17 36.01 15.23
C PRO A 184 9.17 36.65 13.82
N PRO A 185 9.33 35.88 12.73
CA PRO A 185 9.04 36.38 11.39
C PRO A 185 7.52 36.47 11.18
N GLU A 186 7.03 37.70 10.94
CA GLU A 186 5.72 37.97 10.35
C GLU A 186 5.74 37.65 8.84
N LYS A 187 4.64 37.01 8.40
CA LYS A 187 3.90 37.01 7.10
C LYS A 187 4.51 37.83 5.94
N SER A 188 4.41 37.46 4.66
CA SER A 188 3.31 36.84 3.89
C SER A 188 3.74 36.66 2.42
N GLU A 189 3.13 35.69 1.73
CA GLU A 189 2.66 35.69 0.32
C GLU A 189 2.60 34.22 -0.18
N GLU A 190 1.61 33.71 -0.91
CA GLU A 190 0.20 34.04 -1.12
C GLU A 190 -0.37 32.75 -1.76
N ILE A 191 -1.47 32.23 -1.22
CA ILE A 191 -2.19 31.07 -1.75
C ILE A 191 -3.32 31.64 -2.62
N PRO A 192 -3.48 31.24 -3.89
CA PRO A 192 -4.70 31.54 -4.61
C PRO A 192 -5.77 30.51 -4.22
N GLU A 193 -6.64 30.92 -3.30
CA GLU A 193 -7.95 30.33 -3.08
C GLU A 193 -8.94 31.05 -4.00
N GLY A 194 -9.37 30.37 -5.06
CA GLY A 194 -10.49 30.76 -5.90
C GLY A 194 -11.65 29.80 -5.65
N ALA A 195 -12.56 30.20 -4.77
CA ALA A 195 -13.79 29.48 -4.48
C ALA A 195 -14.83 29.68 -5.60
N GLU A 196 -15.44 28.60 -6.06
CA GLU A 196 -16.86 28.61 -6.40
C GLU A 196 -17.61 27.88 -5.28
N GLU A 197 -18.42 28.66 -4.56
CA GLU A 197 -19.39 28.19 -3.57
C GLU A 197 -20.40 27.26 -4.25
N ASN A 198 -20.52 26.03 -3.75
CA ASN A 198 -21.78 25.31 -3.81
C ASN A 198 -22.23 24.99 -2.38
N LYS A 199 -23.15 25.83 -1.88
CA LYS A 199 -23.85 25.63 -0.62
C LYS A 199 -24.86 24.52 -0.80
N GLU A 200 -24.54 23.31 -0.35
CA GLU A 200 -25.59 22.33 -0.05
C GLU A 200 -25.13 21.35 1.05
N THR A 201 -25.87 21.40 2.16
CA THR A 201 -26.09 20.34 3.16
C THR A 201 -24.86 19.61 3.73
N LYS A 202 -24.36 20.13 4.86
CA LYS A 202 -23.67 19.31 5.90
C LYS A 202 -24.67 18.36 6.58
N GLU A 203 -25.23 17.42 5.84
CA GLU A 203 -25.66 16.16 6.43
C GLU A 203 -24.42 15.30 6.61
N SER A 204 -24.12 14.93 7.85
CA SER A 204 -23.01 14.05 8.17
C SER A 204 -23.12 12.78 7.33
N LEU A 205 -22.03 12.33 6.71
CA LEU A 205 -21.97 11.06 5.95
C LEU A 205 -22.54 9.87 6.75
N LYS A 206 -22.54 9.96 8.08
CA LYS A 206 -23.19 9.01 8.99
C LYS A 206 -24.71 8.97 8.85
N ASP A 207 -25.37 10.11 8.69
CA ASP A 207 -26.82 10.21 8.61
C ASP A 207 -27.35 9.69 7.28
N LYS A 208 -26.60 9.93 6.19
CA LYS A 208 -26.89 9.34 4.87
C LYS A 208 -26.71 7.81 4.86
N LEU A 209 -25.68 7.29 5.53
CA LEU A 209 -25.49 5.84 5.68
C LEU A 209 -26.63 5.22 6.51
N LEU A 210 -26.95 5.81 7.66
CA LEU A 210 -27.96 5.30 8.60
C LEU A 210 -29.38 5.29 8.02
N ASN A 211 -29.69 6.18 7.07
CA ASN A 211 -31.00 6.25 6.41
C ASN A 211 -31.12 5.31 5.19
N SER A 212 -30.00 4.75 4.69
CA SER A 212 -29.96 3.83 3.54
C SER A 212 -29.95 2.34 3.93
N LEU A 213 -29.91 2.03 5.23
CA LEU A 213 -29.79 0.69 5.78
C LEU A 213 -31.12 0.21 6.35
N ASP A 214 -31.45 -1.06 6.15
CA ASP A 214 -32.57 -1.72 6.82
C ASP A 214 -32.48 -1.55 8.34
N GLU A 215 -33.61 -1.32 9.00
CA GLU A 215 -33.68 -1.02 10.44
C GLU A 215 -32.97 -2.08 11.32
N SER A 216 -33.02 -3.35 10.90
CA SER A 216 -32.31 -4.45 11.57
C SER A 216 -30.78 -4.34 11.48
N VAL A 217 -30.25 -3.81 10.38
CA VAL A 217 -28.81 -3.61 10.18
C VAL A 217 -28.35 -2.34 10.90
N ARG A 218 -29.19 -1.30 10.94
CA ARG A 218 -28.96 -0.05 11.67
C ARG A 218 -28.76 -0.30 13.17
N VAL A 219 -29.63 -1.10 13.79
CA VAL A 219 -29.53 -1.45 15.22
C VAL A 219 -28.25 -2.22 15.51
N LYS A 220 -27.93 -3.26 14.71
CA LYS A 220 -26.70 -4.05 14.88
C LYS A 220 -25.43 -3.23 14.69
N LEU A 221 -25.44 -2.27 13.78
CA LEU A 221 -24.30 -1.39 13.54
C LEU A 221 -24.08 -0.43 14.72
N LEU A 222 -25.15 0.17 15.24
CA LEU A 222 -25.09 1.04 16.43
C LEU A 222 -24.61 0.28 17.66
N GLU A 223 -25.06 -0.97 17.84
CA GLU A 223 -24.63 -1.84 18.91
C GLU A 223 -23.12 -2.15 18.81
N LYS A 224 -22.62 -2.54 17.62
CA LYS A 224 -21.18 -2.77 17.40
C LYS A 224 -20.34 -1.50 17.58
N ILE A 225 -20.85 -0.34 17.18
CA ILE A 225 -20.14 0.94 17.37
C ILE A 225 -20.03 1.26 18.87
N ASN A 226 -21.08 1.02 19.64
CA ASN A 226 -21.06 1.25 21.08
C ASN A 226 -20.13 0.25 21.80
N GLU A 227 -20.16 -1.02 21.41
CA GLU A 227 -19.24 -2.04 21.93
C GLU A 227 -17.77 -1.68 21.63
N ALA A 228 -17.48 -1.23 20.40
CA ALA A 228 -16.14 -0.77 20.02
C ALA A 228 -15.68 0.45 20.83
N LYS A 229 -16.58 1.41 21.10
CA LYS A 229 -16.30 2.57 21.95
C LYS A 229 -15.98 2.16 23.39
N GLU A 230 -16.77 1.27 23.99
CA GLU A 230 -16.51 0.78 25.34
C GLU A 230 -15.17 0.04 25.42
N ASN A 231 -14.84 -0.78 24.42
CA ASN A 231 -13.57 -1.49 24.37
C ASN A 231 -12.38 -0.53 24.21
N MET A 232 -12.51 0.54 23.42
CA MET A 232 -11.49 1.59 23.33
C MET A 232 -11.29 2.32 24.66
N ILE A 233 -12.37 2.71 25.33
CA ILE A 233 -12.30 3.39 26.63
C ILE A 233 -11.56 2.50 27.65
N LYS A 234 -11.92 1.21 27.73
CA LYS A 234 -11.23 0.25 28.60
C LYS A 234 -9.73 0.12 28.28
N GLN A 235 -9.36 0.08 26.99
CA GLN A 235 -7.95 0.02 26.59
C GLN A 235 -7.18 1.29 26.98
N VAL A 236 -7.79 2.47 26.83
CA VAL A 236 -7.16 3.74 27.21
C VAL A 236 -6.97 3.80 28.72
N GLU A 237 -8.00 3.47 29.51
CA GLU A 237 -7.90 3.42 30.97
C GLU A 237 -6.83 2.44 31.47
N GLN A 238 -6.69 1.29 30.81
CA GLN A 238 -5.67 0.31 31.16
C GLN A 238 -4.26 0.79 30.81
N ARG A 239 -4.09 1.50 29.68
CA ARG A 239 -2.82 2.15 29.33
C ARG A 239 -2.46 3.25 30.34
N ASP A 240 -3.44 4.06 30.76
CA ASP A 240 -3.22 5.13 31.74
C ASP A 240 -2.83 4.58 33.12
N LYS A 241 -3.45 3.48 33.57
CA LYS A 241 -3.06 2.79 34.80
C LYS A 241 -1.63 2.26 34.71
N ASN A 242 -1.27 1.64 33.60
CA ASN A 242 0.08 1.11 33.37
C ASN A 242 1.14 2.24 33.33
N LEU A 243 0.81 3.39 32.74
CA LEU A 243 1.71 4.55 32.70
C LEU A 243 1.90 5.16 34.10
N LYS A 244 0.82 5.29 34.89
CA LYS A 244 0.92 5.78 36.27
C LYS A 244 1.80 4.87 37.13
N GLN A 245 1.64 3.54 37.01
CA GLN A 245 2.50 2.59 37.72
C GLN A 245 3.98 2.74 37.33
N LYS A 246 4.28 2.86 36.03
CA LYS A 246 5.66 3.08 35.57
C LYS A 246 6.25 4.40 36.07
N LEU A 247 5.45 5.47 36.13
CA LEU A 247 5.89 6.75 36.69
C LEU A 247 6.22 6.64 38.18
N GLU A 248 5.39 5.94 38.96
CA GLU A 248 5.66 5.71 40.39
C GLU A 248 6.91 4.85 40.62
N GLU A 249 7.14 3.83 39.79
CA GLU A 249 8.36 3.01 39.83
C GLU A 249 9.61 3.84 39.54
N ILE A 250 9.58 4.65 38.47
CA ILE A 250 10.68 5.56 38.13
C ILE A 250 10.93 6.57 39.26
N GLU A 251 9.89 7.12 39.88
CA GLU A 251 10.04 8.05 40.99
C GLU A 251 10.68 7.37 42.23
N LYS A 252 10.29 6.13 42.52
CA LYS A 252 10.90 5.31 43.59
C LYS A 252 12.37 4.99 43.29
N GLU A 253 12.73 4.67 42.06
CA GLU A 253 14.12 4.44 41.66
C GLU A 253 14.97 5.71 41.76
N MET A 254 14.43 6.85 41.31
CA MET A 254 15.11 8.14 41.41
C MET A 254 15.34 8.56 42.87
N LYS A 255 14.37 8.33 43.77
CA LYS A 255 14.54 8.57 45.21
C LYS A 255 15.57 7.64 45.85
N LYS A 256 15.67 6.38 45.42
CA LYS A 256 16.70 5.44 45.89
C LYS A 256 18.11 5.83 45.41
N LYS A 257 18.25 6.27 44.15
CA LYS A 257 19.53 6.75 43.60
C LYS A 257 20.03 8.04 44.25
N ARG A 258 19.14 8.90 44.74
CA ARG A 258 19.51 10.14 45.48
C ARG A 258 19.92 9.91 46.93
N ARG A 259 19.72 8.71 47.49
CA ARG A 259 20.05 8.36 48.89
C ARG A 259 21.30 7.49 49.04
N LYS A 260 21.92 7.08 47.93
CA LYS A 260 23.24 6.43 47.89
C LYS A 260 24.27 7.46 47.47
#